data_AF-A0A0M3HFM3-F1
#
_entry.id   AF-A0A0M3HFM3-F1
#
_cell.length_a   1.000
_cell.length_b   1.000
_cell.length_c   1.000
_cell.angle_alpha   90.00
_cell.angle_beta   90.00
_cell.angle_gamma   90.00
#
_symmetry.space_group_name_H-M   'P 1'
#
loop_
_entity.id
_entity.type
_entity.pdbx_description
1 polymer ?
#
loop_
_entity_poly.entity_id
_entity_poly.type
_entity_poly.pdbx_seq_one_letter_code
_entity_poly.pdbx_strand_id
1 'polypeptide(L)'
;TNIVWRQFINVIPLLSGLTLTSDIIGSTSIRLSGSSQISLWDRASSSSLITKVSASLESKLTLWAPGGIIGDVVSRLSAFGSVVLNLDVDFYTEPYLFCTVVSQGPLRFRRSASYVIGSENRRGLTSTLTLPGRSFALNERTTRMCNEMLQHK
;
A
#
# COMPACT_ATOMS: atom_id res chain seq x y z
N THR A 1 3.64 -10.18 4.73
CA THR A 1 2.46 -11.05 4.85
C THR A 1 1.39 -10.60 3.89
N ASN A 2 0.75 -11.53 3.17
CA ASN A 2 -0.40 -11.27 2.29
C ASN A 2 -1.64 -11.85 2.96
N ILE A 3 -2.72 -11.08 3.00
CA ILE A 3 -3.98 -11.44 3.65
C ILE A 3 -5.09 -11.23 2.62
N VAL A 4 -5.91 -12.25 2.39
CA VAL A 4 -7.15 -12.12 1.63
C VAL A 4 -8.27 -11.81 2.62
N TRP A 5 -8.92 -10.67 2.47
CA TRP A 5 -9.95 -10.21 3.42
C TRP A 5 -11.31 -10.79 3.10
N ARG A 6 -11.70 -10.72 1.82
CA ARG A 6 -13.05 -11.03 1.40
C ARG A 6 -13.02 -11.54 -0.02
N GLN A 7 -13.59 -12.72 -0.21
CA GLN A 7 -13.94 -13.25 -1.51
C GLN A 7 -15.45 -13.40 -1.56
N PHE A 8 -16.05 -12.85 -2.59
CA PHE A 8 -17.48 -12.94 -2.82
C PHE A 8 -17.72 -13.48 -4.20
N ILE A 9 -18.37 -14.63 -4.27
CA ILE A 9 -18.76 -15.26 -5.53
C ILE A 9 -20.28 -15.31 -5.55
N ASN A 10 -20.89 -14.63 -6.50
CA ASN A 10 -22.33 -14.66 -6.72
C ASN A 10 -22.62 -15.16 -8.12
N VAL A 11 -23.59 -16.05 -8.24
CA VAL A 11 -24.10 -16.56 -9.51
C VAL A 11 -25.54 -16.09 -9.64
N ILE A 12 -25.80 -15.24 -10.62
CA ILE A 12 -27.09 -14.59 -10.84
C ILE A 12 -27.64 -15.09 -12.17
N PRO A 13 -28.69 -15.95 -12.16
CA PRO A 13 -29.38 -16.32 -13.40
C PRO A 13 -30.21 -15.11 -13.88
N LEU A 14 -30.09 -14.80 -15.16
CA LEU A 14 -30.82 -13.71 -15.81
C LEU A 14 -32.07 -14.27 -16.50
N LEU A 15 -33.12 -13.45 -16.59
CA LEU A 15 -34.39 -13.78 -17.28
C LEU A 15 -34.19 -14.15 -18.75
N SER A 16 -33.08 -13.73 -19.36
CA SER A 16 -32.68 -14.08 -20.73
C SER A 16 -32.14 -15.50 -20.89
N GLY A 17 -32.03 -16.29 -19.80
CA GLY A 17 -31.40 -17.62 -19.81
C GLY A 17 -29.86 -17.59 -19.72
N LEU A 18 -29.28 -16.40 -19.57
CA LEU A 18 -27.84 -16.21 -19.34
C LEU A 18 -27.53 -16.31 -17.84
N THR A 19 -26.29 -16.65 -17.50
CA THR A 19 -25.81 -16.68 -16.11
C THR A 19 -24.69 -15.67 -15.92
N LEU A 20 -24.86 -14.76 -14.97
CA LEU A 20 -23.84 -13.79 -14.59
C LEU A 20 -23.10 -14.29 -13.34
N THR A 21 -21.79 -14.45 -13.43
CA THR A 21 -20.93 -14.71 -12.27
C THR A 21 -20.23 -13.42 -11.87
N SER A 22 -20.29 -13.07 -10.59
CA SER A 22 -19.58 -11.93 -9.99
C SER A 22 -18.62 -12.45 -8.93
N ASP A 23 -17.32 -12.30 -9.18
CA ASP A 23 -16.25 -12.63 -8.25
C ASP A 23 -15.56 -11.35 -7.79
N ILE A 24 -15.57 -11.07 -6.49
CA ILE A 24 -14.93 -9.90 -5.90
C ILE A 24 -13.93 -10.35 -4.85
N ILE A 25 -12.65 -10.04 -5.04
CA ILE A 25 -11.55 -10.44 -4.17
C ILE A 25 -10.84 -9.21 -3.64
N GLY A 26 -10.86 -9.05 -2.32
CA GLY A 26 -10.07 -8.04 -1.60
C GLY A 26 -8.84 -8.67 -0.95
N SER A 27 -7.66 -8.10 -1.19
CA SER A 27 -6.42 -8.52 -0.53
C SER A 27 -5.62 -7.33 -0.01
N THR A 28 -4.84 -7.54 1.04
CA THR A 28 -3.87 -6.57 1.54
C THR A 28 -2.54 -7.24 1.78
N SER A 29 -1.45 -6.53 1.55
CA SER A 29 -0.12 -6.95 1.97
C SER A 29 0.49 -5.95 2.93
N ILE A 30 1.19 -6.46 3.92
CA ILE A 30 1.99 -5.66 4.86
C ILE A 30 3.39 -6.25 4.86
N ARG A 31 4.38 -5.41 4.60
CA ARG A 31 5.81 -5.76 4.68
C ARG A 31 6.49 -4.79 5.63
N LEU A 32 6.92 -5.31 6.77
CA LEU A 32 7.75 -4.61 7.73
C LEU A 32 9.22 -4.87 7.38
N SER A 33 10.07 -3.86 7.49
CA SER A 33 11.52 -3.99 7.33
C SER A 33 12.18 -3.03 8.31
N GLY A 34 13.10 -3.53 9.12
CA GLY A 34 13.81 -2.72 10.11
C GLY A 34 15.31 -2.86 9.96
N SER A 35 16.04 -1.79 10.26
CA SER A 35 17.49 -1.78 10.38
C SER A 35 17.87 -0.98 11.61
N SER A 36 18.88 -1.45 12.34
CA SER A 36 19.41 -0.74 13.51
C SER A 36 20.93 -0.79 13.44
N GLN A 37 21.57 0.34 13.72
CA GLN A 37 23.01 0.50 13.76
C GLN A 37 23.36 1.18 15.08
N ILE A 38 24.27 0.56 15.84
CA ILE A 38 24.74 1.06 17.13
C ILE A 38 26.25 1.20 17.01
N SER A 39 26.76 2.40 17.25
CA SER A 39 28.20 2.67 17.35
C SER A 39 28.53 3.09 18.78
N LEU A 40 29.27 2.23 19.48
CA LEU A 40 29.75 2.54 20.84
C LEU A 40 30.88 3.57 20.82
N TRP A 41 31.67 3.60 19.75
CA TRP A 41 32.76 4.55 19.56
C TRP A 41 32.23 5.96 19.30
N ASP A 42 31.29 6.08 18.37
CA ASP A 42 30.66 7.36 18.03
C ASP A 42 29.54 7.73 19.02
N ARG A 43 29.26 6.86 20.00
CA ARG A 43 28.18 7.01 21.00
C ARG A 43 26.85 7.37 20.34
N ALA A 44 26.54 6.72 19.23
CA ALA A 44 25.34 7.01 18.43
C ALA A 44 24.57 5.73 18.11
N SER A 45 23.26 5.85 18.00
CA SER A 45 22.37 4.77 17.56
C SER A 45 21.39 5.30 16.55
N SER A 46 21.30 4.65 15.39
CA SER A 46 20.29 4.93 14.36
C SER A 46 19.44 3.70 14.12
N SER A 47 18.14 3.87 14.02
CA SER A 47 17.19 2.79 13.75
C SER A 47 16.14 3.29 12.76
N SER A 48 15.86 2.48 11.74
CA SER A 48 14.86 2.77 10.73
C SER A 48 13.89 1.62 10.62
N LEU A 49 12.60 1.92 10.66
CA LEU A 49 11.52 0.96 10.50
C LEU A 49 10.64 1.42 9.33
N ILE A 50 10.55 0.58 8.31
CA ILE A 50 9.78 0.83 7.10
C ILE A 50 8.65 -0.18 7.03
N THR A 51 7.41 0.32 7.08
CA THR A 51 6.20 -0.46 6.89
C THR A 51 5.60 -0.13 5.53
N LYS A 52 5.67 -1.08 4.59
CA LYS A 52 4.99 -0.97 3.30
C LYS A 52 3.64 -1.66 3.38
N VAL A 53 2.58 -0.97 2.96
CA VAL A 53 1.21 -1.50 2.95
C VAL A 53 0.69 -1.41 1.53
N SER A 54 0.08 -2.48 1.06
CA SER A 54 -0.72 -2.45 -0.16
C SER A 54 -2.09 -3.06 0.08
N ALA A 55 -3.07 -2.58 -0.66
CA ALA A 55 -4.42 -3.13 -0.71
C ALA A 55 -4.82 -3.25 -2.17
N SER A 56 -5.55 -4.30 -2.52
CA SER A 56 -6.15 -4.45 -3.84
C SER A 56 -7.55 -5.03 -3.73
N LEU A 57 -8.42 -4.53 -4.59
CA LEU A 57 -9.78 -5.00 -4.77
C LEU A 57 -9.95 -5.32 -6.24
N GLU A 58 -10.17 -6.60 -6.55
CA GLU A 58 -10.48 -7.07 -7.89
C GLU A 58 -11.95 -7.46 -7.95
N SER A 59 -12.61 -7.09 -9.04
CA SER A 59 -13.98 -7.47 -9.35
C SER A 59 -13.99 -8.00 -10.78
N LYS A 60 -14.42 -9.24 -10.93
CA LYS A 60 -14.59 -9.95 -12.19
C LYS A 60 -16.05 -10.30 -12.37
N LEU A 61 -16.63 -9.80 -13.46
CA LEU A 61 -17.96 -10.17 -13.93
C LEU A 61 -17.77 -11.05 -15.16
N THR A 62 -18.42 -12.20 -15.20
CA THR A 62 -18.35 -13.14 -16.33
C THR A 62 -19.75 -13.53 -16.74
N LEU A 63 -20.06 -13.34 -18.02
CA LEU A 63 -21.37 -13.67 -18.58
C LEU A 63 -21.29 -15.00 -19.32
N TRP A 64 -22.17 -15.91 -18.95
CA TRP A 64 -22.26 -17.27 -19.49
C TRP A 64 -23.55 -17.44 -20.29
N ALA A 65 -23.43 -18.02 -21.48
CA ALA A 65 -24.52 -18.61 -22.24
C ALA A 65 -24.46 -20.14 -22.15
N PRO A 66 -25.53 -20.84 -22.56
CA PRO A 66 -25.51 -22.30 -22.73
C PRO A 66 -24.36 -22.81 -23.63
N GLY A 67 -23.88 -21.98 -24.56
CA GLY A 67 -22.76 -22.28 -25.46
C GLY A 67 -21.36 -21.86 -24.96
N GLY A 68 -21.24 -21.32 -23.75
CA GLY A 68 -19.95 -20.90 -23.16
C GLY A 68 -19.89 -19.44 -22.71
N ILE A 69 -18.68 -18.95 -22.45
CA ILE A 69 -18.45 -17.57 -21.96
C ILE A 69 -18.65 -16.58 -23.12
N ILE A 70 -19.51 -15.59 -22.92
CA ILE A 70 -19.78 -14.52 -23.89
C ILE A 70 -18.82 -13.36 -23.70
N GLY A 71 -18.43 -13.09 -22.45
CA GLY A 71 -17.50 -12.00 -22.13
C GLY A 71 -17.21 -11.89 -20.65
N ASP A 72 -16.08 -11.25 -20.34
CA ASP A 72 -15.68 -10.91 -18.98
C ASP A 72 -15.35 -9.41 -18.85
N VAL A 73 -15.63 -8.86 -17.69
CA VAL A 73 -15.21 -7.53 -17.28
C VAL A 73 -14.41 -7.68 -16.00
N VAL A 74 -13.17 -7.20 -15.98
CA VAL A 74 -12.32 -7.20 -14.78
C VAL A 74 -11.94 -5.77 -14.45
N SER A 75 -12.33 -5.35 -13.26
CA SER A 75 -11.95 -4.08 -12.64
C SER A 75 -11.04 -4.37 -11.45
N ARG A 76 -9.89 -3.70 -11.38
CA ARG A 76 -8.96 -3.78 -10.26
C ARG A 76 -8.66 -2.37 -9.75
N LEU A 77 -8.84 -2.20 -8.45
CA LEU A 77 -8.41 -1.03 -7.69
C LEU A 77 -7.26 -1.46 -6.79
N SER A 78 -6.19 -0.70 -6.73
CA SER A 78 -5.05 -0.99 -5.86
C SER A 78 -4.54 0.28 -5.22
N ALA A 79 -4.21 0.21 -3.95
CA ALA A 79 -3.60 1.28 -3.17
C ALA A 79 -2.27 0.80 -2.61
N PHE A 80 -1.23 1.61 -2.72
CA PHE A 80 0.10 1.33 -2.20
C PHE A 80 0.57 2.52 -1.36
N GLY A 81 1.17 2.24 -0.21
CA GLY A 81 1.73 3.26 0.66
C GLY A 81 2.85 2.71 1.52
N SER A 82 3.57 3.62 2.17
CA SER A 82 4.57 3.25 3.16
C SER A 82 4.61 4.24 4.30
N VAL A 83 4.95 3.76 5.48
CA VAL A 83 5.26 4.57 6.65
C VAL A 83 6.70 4.26 7.04
N VAL A 84 7.47 5.29 7.31
CA VAL A 84 8.86 5.21 7.73
C VAL A 84 8.98 5.89 9.09
N LEU A 85 9.53 5.17 10.06
CA LEU A 85 9.88 5.65 11.37
C LEU A 85 11.40 5.60 11.49
N ASN A 86 12.02 6.76 11.65
CA ASN A 86 13.46 6.87 11.94
C ASN A 86 13.63 7.31 13.40
N LEU A 87 14.54 6.64 14.09
CA LEU A 87 14.90 6.86 15.49
C LEU A 87 16.42 7.03 15.54
N ASP A 88 16.86 8.25 15.77
CA ASP A 88 18.27 8.57 15.94
C ASP A 88 18.51 9.03 17.38
N VAL A 89 19.58 8.53 17.98
CA VAL A 89 19.97 8.82 19.36
C VAL A 89 21.45 9.17 19.40
N ASP A 90 21.76 10.29 20.04
CA ASP A 90 23.11 10.74 20.31
C ASP A 90 23.38 10.70 21.82
N PHE A 91 24.36 9.86 22.21
CA PHE A 91 24.84 9.70 23.57
C PHE A 91 26.15 10.47 23.84
N TYR A 92 26.65 11.24 22.86
CA TYR A 92 27.91 11.98 22.99
C TYR A 92 27.74 13.25 23.84
N THR A 93 26.66 14.00 23.64
CA THR A 93 26.34 15.25 24.35
C THR A 93 25.32 15.02 25.47
N GLU A 94 25.53 15.69 26.61
CA GLU A 94 24.56 15.74 27.71
C GLU A 94 23.83 17.09 27.68
N PRO A 95 22.48 17.13 27.65
CA PRO A 95 21.54 16.01 27.71
C PRO A 95 21.49 15.19 26.40
N TYR A 96 21.28 13.88 26.53
CA TYR A 96 21.16 12.98 25.37
C TYR A 96 20.07 13.44 24.40
N LEU A 97 20.40 13.46 23.11
CA LEU A 97 19.48 13.89 22.06
C LEU A 97 18.75 12.69 21.48
N PHE A 98 17.43 12.78 21.43
CA PHE A 98 16.56 11.77 20.84
C PHE A 98 15.76 12.40 19.70
N CYS A 99 16.01 11.94 18.48
CA CYS A 99 15.24 12.36 17.32
C CYS A 99 14.36 11.22 16.81
N THR A 100 13.05 11.47 16.76
CA THR A 100 12.08 10.55 16.15
C THR A 100 11.38 11.25 15.00
N VAL A 101 11.44 10.65 13.81
CA VAL A 101 10.78 11.17 12.62
C VAL A 101 9.83 10.12 12.07
N VAL A 102 8.55 10.48 12.01
CA VAL A 102 7.52 9.67 11.33
C VAL A 102 7.21 10.33 10.00
N SER A 103 7.32 9.56 8.93
CA SER A 103 6.99 10.00 7.59
C SER A 103 6.15 8.96 6.85
N GLN A 104 5.30 9.46 5.97
CA GLN A 104 4.54 8.68 5.02
C GLN A 104 5.19 8.86 3.65
N GLY A 105 5.51 7.75 3.01
CA GLY A 105 5.91 7.73 1.61
C GLY A 105 4.75 8.02 0.66
N PRO A 106 5.01 8.15 -0.65
CA PRO A 106 3.97 8.49 -1.61
C PRO A 106 2.86 7.43 -1.65
N LEU A 107 1.61 7.89 -1.65
CA LEU A 107 0.44 7.03 -1.81
C LEU A 107 0.14 6.89 -3.30
N ARG A 108 0.04 5.65 -3.80
CA ARG A 108 -0.27 5.36 -5.20
C ARG A 108 -1.58 4.61 -5.30
N PHE A 109 -2.53 5.18 -6.02
CA PHE A 109 -3.79 4.53 -6.38
C PHE A 109 -3.73 4.14 -7.85
N ARG A 110 -3.93 2.86 -8.15
CA ARG A 110 -4.01 2.33 -9.50
C ARG A 110 -5.40 1.77 -9.73
N ARG A 111 -6.08 2.25 -10.75
CA ARG A 111 -7.37 1.73 -11.22
C ARG A 111 -7.17 1.17 -12.61
N SER A 112 -7.56 -0.08 -12.84
CA SER A 112 -7.57 -0.69 -14.17
C SER A 112 -8.90 -1.35 -14.41
N ALA A 113 -9.51 -1.09 -15.56
CA ALA A 113 -10.70 -1.79 -16.02
C ALA A 113 -10.40 -2.42 -17.38
N SER A 114 -10.80 -3.67 -17.58
CA SER A 114 -10.63 -4.39 -18.82
C SER A 114 -11.88 -5.20 -19.12
N TYR A 115 -12.18 -5.39 -20.40
CA TYR A 115 -13.29 -6.21 -20.84
C TYR A 115 -12.93 -7.03 -22.09
N VAL A 116 -13.60 -8.15 -22.25
CA VAL A 116 -13.57 -9.01 -23.44
C VAL A 116 -15.01 -9.31 -23.83
N ILE A 117 -15.28 -9.25 -25.13
CA ILE A 117 -16.56 -9.66 -25.73
C ILE A 117 -16.23 -10.67 -26.82
N GLY A 118 -16.78 -11.88 -26.73
CA GLY A 118 -16.51 -12.97 -27.66
C GLY A 118 -15.05 -13.45 -27.63
N SER A 119 -14.47 -13.70 -28.81
CA SER A 119 -13.07 -14.13 -28.98
C SER A 119 -12.11 -12.99 -29.33
N GLU A 120 -12.52 -11.73 -29.10
CA GLU A 120 -11.74 -10.55 -29.49
C GLU A 120 -10.66 -10.19 -28.46
N ASN A 121 -9.73 -9.31 -28.84
CA ASN A 121 -8.64 -8.86 -27.97
C ASN A 121 -9.17 -8.09 -26.74
N ARG A 122 -8.55 -8.34 -25.58
CA ARG A 122 -8.86 -7.69 -24.30
C ARG A 122 -8.58 -6.19 -24.38
N ARG A 123 -9.62 -5.36 -24.27
CA ARG A 123 -9.51 -3.90 -24.22
C ARG A 123 -9.51 -3.45 -22.77
N GLY A 124 -8.72 -2.43 -22.43
CA GLY A 124 -8.69 -1.94 -21.06
C GLY A 124 -8.08 -0.55 -20.93
N LEU A 125 -8.40 0.09 -19.82
CA LEU A 125 -7.90 1.40 -19.42
C LEU A 125 -7.26 1.28 -18.04
N THR A 126 -6.08 1.86 -17.89
CA THR A 126 -5.40 1.97 -16.59
C THR A 126 -5.17 3.44 -16.28
N SER A 127 -5.52 3.85 -15.07
CA SER A 127 -5.25 5.17 -14.52
C SER A 127 -4.48 5.02 -13.21
N THR A 128 -3.52 5.92 -12.99
CA THR A 128 -2.71 5.94 -11.77
C THR A 128 -2.71 7.35 -11.20
N LEU A 129 -3.04 7.48 -9.93
CA LEU A 129 -2.95 8.71 -9.15
C LEU A 129 -1.86 8.53 -8.09
N THR A 130 -0.93 9.46 -8.02
CA THR A 130 0.12 9.47 -6.99
C THR A 130 -0.03 10.72 -6.14
N LEU A 131 -0.17 10.55 -4.83
CA LEU A 131 -0.12 11.63 -3.86
C LEU A 131 1.28 11.67 -3.23
N PRO A 132 1.85 12.88 -3.04
CA PRO A 132 3.17 13.02 -2.43
C PRO A 132 3.18 12.51 -0.99
N GLY A 133 4.36 12.03 -0.56
CA GLY A 133 4.60 11.70 0.84
C GLY A 133 4.61 12.94 1.73
N ARG A 134 4.45 12.73 3.04
CA ARG A 134 4.41 13.80 4.05
C ARG A 134 5.13 13.33 5.31
N SER A 135 5.78 14.25 6.00
CA SER A 135 6.31 14.01 7.35
C SER A 135 5.34 14.53 8.39
N PHE A 136 5.26 13.87 9.53
CA PHE A 136 4.39 14.26 10.63
C PHE A 136 5.22 14.84 11.77
N ALA A 137 4.85 16.04 12.23
CA ALA A 137 5.37 16.59 13.47
C ALA A 137 4.74 15.82 14.65
N LEU A 138 5.58 15.33 15.56
CA LEU A 138 5.14 14.55 16.72
C LEU A 138 4.80 15.48 17.89
N ASN A 139 5.84 15.94 18.59
CA ASN A 139 5.75 16.90 19.69
C ASN A 139 6.81 18.00 19.48
N GLU A 140 6.57 19.21 19.97
CA GLU A 140 7.51 20.32 19.92
C GLU A 140 8.86 19.96 20.55
N ARG A 141 8.84 19.21 21.68
CA ARG A 141 10.07 18.73 22.33
C ARG A 141 10.89 17.82 21.43
N THR A 142 10.25 16.87 20.74
CA THR A 142 10.94 15.95 19.81
C THR A 142 11.44 16.70 18.57
N THR A 143 10.67 17.68 18.08
CA THR A 143 11.08 18.52 16.95
C THR A 143 12.29 19.38 17.32
N ARG A 144 12.32 19.94 18.53
CA ARG A 144 13.47 20.69 19.03
C ARG A 144 14.71 19.83 19.16
N MET A 145 14.59 18.64 19.75
CA MET A 145 15.72 17.68 19.85
C MET A 145 16.23 17.23 18.47
N CYS A 146 15.33 16.99 17.50
CA CYS A 146 15.72 16.72 16.12
C CYS A 146 16.44 17.90 15.47
N ASN A 147 15.99 19.13 15.71
CA ASN A 147 16.65 20.33 15.17
C ASN A 147 18.04 20.53 15.78
N GLU A 148 18.19 20.33 17.09
CA GLU A 148 19.50 20.37 17.77
C GLU A 148 20.43 19.27 17.22
N MET A 149 19.91 18.06 16.98
CA MET A 149 20.69 16.96 16.40
C MET A 149 21.10 17.21 14.94
N LEU A 150 20.28 17.91 14.15
CA LEU A 150 20.62 18.29 12.77
C LEU A 150 21.70 19.38 12.68
N GLN A 151 21.89 20.17 13.74
CA GLN A 151 22.91 21.23 13.79
C GLN A 151 24.30 20.71 14.18
N HIS A 152 24.38 19.55 14.83
CA HIS A 152 25.62 18.92 15.29
C HIS A 152 26.19 17.88 14.32
N LYS A 153 25.53 17.67 13.17
CA LYS A 153 25.90 16.70 12.14
C LYS A 153 26.60 17.36 10.97
#